data_AF-D2QLC8-F1
#
_entry.id   AF-D2QLC8-F1
#
_cell.length_a   1.000
_cell.length_b   1.000
_cell.length_c   1.000
_cell.angle_alpha   90.00
_cell.angle_beta   90.00
_cell.angle_gamma   90.00
#
_symmetry.space_group_name_H-M   'P 1'
#
loop_
_entity.id
_entity.type
_entity.pdbx_description
1 polymer ?
#
loop_
_entity_poly.entity_id
_entity_poly.type
_entity_poly.pdbx_seq_one_letter_code
_entity_poly.pdbx_strand_id
1 'polypeptide(L)'
;MIKQTLITISRLKLYHEYSGDGDGFARVGRPDEKTVFGSMQSQIWSAIEGAIQDVELIAEGLVSNEYAAKTLQKLRESCDDESYETLTAKLN
;
A
#
# COMPACT_ATOMS: atom_id res chain seq x y z
N MET A 1 14.81 -13.55 -8.45
CA MET A 1 14.20 -12.20 -8.59
C MET A 1 14.37 -11.49 -7.26
N ILE A 2 14.84 -10.25 -7.25
CA ILE A 2 14.97 -9.46 -6.01
C ILE A 2 13.56 -8.96 -5.66
N LYS A 3 13.06 -9.31 -4.46
CA LYS A 3 11.78 -8.82 -3.94
C LYS A 3 11.91 -7.30 -3.72
N GLN A 4 11.32 -6.48 -4.58
CA GLN A 4 11.32 -5.04 -4.39
C GLN A 4 10.16 -4.67 -3.46
N THR A 5 10.47 -4.49 -2.18
CA THR A 5 9.47 -4.13 -1.17
C THR A 5 9.15 -2.64 -1.28
N LEU A 6 8.04 -2.33 -1.93
CA LEU A 6 7.57 -0.98 -2.21
C LEU A 6 6.66 -0.46 -1.09
N ILE A 7 5.79 -1.33 -0.57
CA ILE A 7 4.86 -1.01 0.52
C ILE A 7 5.44 -1.61 1.80
N THR A 8 5.89 -0.73 2.70
CA THR A 8 6.34 -1.13 4.04
C THR A 8 5.41 -0.61 5.10
N ILE A 9 5.46 -1.18 6.30
CA ILE A 9 4.50 -0.81 7.34
C ILE A 9 4.64 0.65 7.74
N SER A 10 5.87 1.17 7.74
CA SER A 10 6.13 2.59 8.03
C SER A 10 5.50 3.50 6.98
N ARG A 11 5.53 3.10 5.69
CA ARG A 11 4.89 3.86 4.60
C ARG A 11 3.37 3.80 4.71
N LEU A 12 2.83 2.62 5.04
CA LEU A 12 1.39 2.42 5.23
C LEU A 12 0.86 3.22 6.44
N LYS A 13 1.59 3.25 7.56
CA LYS A 13 1.25 4.05 8.74
C LYS A 13 1.21 5.54 8.41
N LEU A 14 2.21 6.06 7.69
CA LEU A 14 2.22 7.46 7.25
C LEU A 14 1.09 7.76 6.27
N TYR A 15 0.78 6.86 5.34
CA TYR A 15 -0.39 7.02 4.46
C TYR A 15 -1.68 7.21 5.29
N HIS A 16 -1.88 6.40 6.34
CA HIS A 16 -3.04 6.52 7.21
C HIS A 16 -3.01 7.76 8.13
N GLU A 17 -1.86 8.16 8.66
CA GLU A 17 -1.70 9.38 9.47
C GLU A 17 -2.16 10.62 8.70
N TYR A 18 -1.90 10.63 7.39
CA TYR A 18 -2.35 11.69 6.48
C TYR A 18 -3.71 11.40 5.84
N SER A 19 -4.44 10.37 6.29
CA SER A 19 -5.76 9.98 5.76
C SER A 19 -5.78 9.81 4.22
N GLY A 20 -4.67 9.35 3.64
CA GLY A 20 -4.51 9.22 2.19
C GLY A 20 -4.23 10.53 1.44
N ASP A 21 -4.16 11.69 2.11
CA ASP A 21 -3.85 12.98 1.50
C ASP A 21 -2.34 13.11 1.18
N GLY A 22 -1.95 12.59 0.01
CA GLY A 22 -0.56 12.60 -0.46
C GLY A 22 -0.03 14.00 -0.77
N ASP A 23 -0.92 14.92 -1.14
CA ASP A 23 -0.61 16.31 -1.37
C ASP A 23 -0.35 17.04 -0.05
N GLY A 24 -1.20 16.79 0.95
CA GLY A 24 -1.00 17.22 2.33
C GLY A 24 0.35 16.75 2.86
N PHE A 25 0.64 15.46 2.72
CA PHE A 25 1.94 14.90 3.09
C PHE A 25 3.11 15.57 2.34
N ALA A 26 2.99 15.80 1.02
CA ALA A 26 4.03 16.47 0.24
C ALA A 26 4.33 17.88 0.77
N ARG A 27 3.28 18.64 1.11
CA ARG A 27 3.41 20.04 1.56
C ARG A 27 3.91 20.14 3.00
N VAL A 28 3.32 19.38 3.92
CA VAL A 28 3.53 19.58 5.36
C VAL A 28 4.22 18.41 6.09
N GLY A 29 4.51 17.31 5.38
CA GLY A 29 5.24 16.17 5.94
C GLY A 29 6.61 16.56 6.49
N ARG A 30 6.95 16.01 7.65
CA ARG A 30 8.21 16.25 8.35
C ARG A 30 9.39 15.64 7.55
N PRO A 31 10.61 16.19 7.66
CA PRO A 31 11.76 15.70 6.89
C PRO A 31 12.09 14.22 7.11
N ASP A 32 11.95 13.72 8.33
CA ASP A 32 12.15 12.32 8.71
C ASP A 32 11.10 11.40 8.06
N GLU A 33 9.83 11.83 8.02
CA GLU A 33 8.75 11.10 7.34
C GLU A 33 8.97 11.05 5.84
N LYS A 34 9.36 12.17 5.22
CA LYS A 34 9.68 12.24 3.79
C LYS A 34 10.83 11.31 3.41
N THR A 35 11.79 11.12 4.31
CA THR A 35 12.91 10.19 4.10
C THR A 35 12.44 8.73 3.96
N VAL A 36 11.33 8.34 4.60
CA VAL A 36 10.75 6.98 4.49
C VAL A 36 10.32 6.65 3.04
N PHE A 37 9.89 7.68 2.30
CA PHE A 37 9.48 7.57 0.91
C PHE A 37 10.61 7.87 -0.08
N GLY A 38 11.56 8.72 0.31
CA GLY A 38 12.64 9.19 -0.56
C GLY A 38 12.09 9.90 -1.80
N SER A 39 12.75 9.71 -2.95
CA SER A 39 12.30 10.28 -4.23
C SER A 39 11.09 9.56 -4.84
N MET A 40 10.63 8.47 -4.26
CA MET A 40 9.55 7.63 -4.79
C MET A 40 8.18 7.91 -4.15
N GLN A 41 8.02 9.02 -3.42
CA GLN A 41 6.79 9.35 -2.68
C GLN A 41 5.52 9.12 -3.50
N SER A 42 5.39 9.76 -4.67
CA SER A 42 4.17 9.66 -5.49
C SER A 42 3.88 8.22 -5.94
N GLN A 43 4.91 7.48 -6.36
CA GLN A 43 4.77 6.09 -6.78
C GLN A 43 4.33 5.18 -5.63
N ILE A 44 4.95 5.33 -4.46
CA ILE A 44 4.60 4.55 -3.27
C ILE A 44 3.18 4.89 -2.81
N TRP A 45 2.81 6.18 -2.83
CA TRP A 45 1.48 6.62 -2.43
C TRP A 45 0.39 6.00 -3.31
N SER A 46 0.56 6.07 -4.63
CA SER A 46 -0.34 5.45 -5.59
C SER A 46 -0.38 3.93 -5.47
N ALA A 47 0.75 3.29 -5.14
CA ALA A 47 0.79 1.86 -4.89
C ALA A 47 0.00 1.45 -3.64
N ILE A 48 0.07 2.23 -2.55
CA ILE A 48 -0.71 1.99 -1.33
C ILE A 48 -2.19 2.18 -1.60
N GLU A 49 -2.57 3.28 -2.26
CA GLU A 49 -3.96 3.57 -2.59
C GLU A 49 -4.58 2.48 -3.46
N GLY A 50 -3.87 2.06 -4.52
CA GLY A 50 -4.30 0.96 -5.37
C GLY A 50 -4.42 -0.36 -4.60
N ALA A 51 -3.47 -0.67 -3.71
CA ALA A 51 -3.54 -1.86 -2.87
C ALA A 51 -4.79 -1.85 -1.95
N ILE A 52 -5.07 -0.73 -1.29
CA ILE A 52 -6.25 -0.58 -0.42
C ILE A 52 -7.54 -0.78 -1.22
N GLN A 53 -7.64 -0.16 -2.40
CA GLN A 53 -8.78 -0.29 -3.29
C GLN A 53 -8.96 -1.72 -3.79
N ASP A 54 -7.89 -2.36 -4.28
CA ASP A 54 -7.97 -3.72 -4.82
C ASP A 54 -8.41 -4.72 -3.74
N VAL A 55 -7.90 -4.58 -2.51
CA VAL A 55 -8.33 -5.42 -1.38
C VAL A 55 -9.79 -5.16 -1.02
N GLU A 56 -10.27 -3.91 -1.05
CA GLU A 56 -11.69 -3.61 -0.83
C GLU A 56 -12.57 -4.31 -1.88
N LEU A 57 -12.21 -4.23 -3.15
CA LEU A 57 -12.94 -4.90 -4.23
C LEU A 57 -12.96 -6.43 -4.07
N ILE A 58 -11.86 -7.02 -3.58
CA ILE A 58 -11.80 -8.45 -3.26
C ILE A 58 -12.71 -8.79 -2.08
N ALA A 59 -12.65 -8.00 -0.99
CA ALA A 59 -13.45 -8.22 0.21
C ALA A 59 -14.96 -8.19 -0.09
N GLU A 60 -15.38 -7.28 -0.96
CA GLU A 60 -16.77 -7.11 -1.39
C GLU A 60 -17.20 -8.13 -2.47
N GLY A 61 -16.31 -9.03 -2.92
CA GLY A 61 -16.62 -10.01 -3.95
C GLY A 61 -16.91 -9.41 -5.32
N LEU A 62 -16.42 -8.20 -5.59
CA LEU A 62 -16.69 -7.43 -6.81
C LEU A 62 -15.74 -7.75 -7.97
N VAL A 63 -14.90 -8.79 -7.81
CA VAL A 63 -13.86 -9.17 -8.76
C VAL A 63 -13.87 -10.67 -9.05
N SER A 64 -13.27 -11.07 -10.16
CA SER A 64 -13.10 -12.49 -10.48
C SER A 64 -12.06 -13.15 -9.59
N ASN A 65 -12.17 -14.47 -9.39
CA ASN A 65 -11.17 -15.26 -8.65
C ASN A 65 -9.76 -15.12 -9.26
N GLU A 66 -9.67 -15.03 -10.60
CA GLU A 66 -8.39 -14.84 -11.28
C GLU A 66 -7.77 -13.47 -10.95
N TYR A 67 -8.59 -12.42 -10.92
CA TYR A 67 -8.14 -11.09 -10.53
C TYR A 67 -7.68 -11.07 -9.07
N ALA A 68 -8.49 -11.62 -8.15
CA ALA A 68 -8.15 -11.70 -6.73
C ALA A 68 -6.81 -12.43 -6.50
N ALA A 69 -6.61 -13.59 -7.14
CA ALA A 69 -5.37 -14.35 -7.02
C ALA A 69 -4.14 -13.57 -7.53
N LYS A 70 -4.25 -12.93 -8.70
CA LYS A 70 -3.19 -12.10 -9.28
C LYS A 70 -2.86 -10.89 -8.39
N THR A 71 -3.88 -10.24 -7.84
CA THR A 71 -3.71 -9.11 -6.93
C THR A 71 -3.01 -9.55 -5.64
N LEU A 72 -3.47 -10.63 -5.00
CA LEU A 72 -2.85 -11.13 -3.76
C LEU A 72 -1.39 -11.54 -3.98
N GLN A 73 -1.06 -12.14 -5.13
CA GLN A 73 0.32 -12.42 -5.51
C GLN A 73 1.15 -11.12 -5.62
N LYS A 74 0.64 -10.12 -6.36
CA LYS A 74 1.31 -8.82 -6.51
C LYS A 74 1.52 -8.11 -5.18
N LEU A 75 0.54 -8.16 -4.27
CA LEU A 75 0.67 -7.64 -2.91
C LEU A 75 1.78 -8.36 -2.14
N ARG A 76 1.86 -9.70 -2.22
CA ARG A 76 2.91 -10.48 -1.56
C ARG A 76 4.31 -10.14 -2.07
N GLU A 77 4.43 -9.83 -3.35
CA GLU A 77 5.71 -9.44 -3.99
C GLU A 77 6.13 -8.00 -3.65
N SER A 78 5.17 -7.10 -3.44
CA SER A 78 5.41 -5.66 -3.25
C SER A 78 5.36 -5.19 -1.79
N CYS A 79 4.81 -5.98 -0.88
CA CYS A 79 4.69 -5.67 0.54
C CYS A 79 5.76 -6.36 1.40
N ASP A 80 6.13 -5.74 2.52
CA ASP A 80 6.68 -6.49 3.66
C ASP A 80 5.57 -7.34 4.32
N ASP A 81 5.96 -8.26 5.20
CA ASP A 81 5.01 -9.21 5.80
C ASP A 81 3.95 -8.49 6.64
N GLU A 82 4.34 -7.49 7.44
CA GLU A 82 3.43 -6.74 8.31
C GLU A 82 2.42 -5.90 7.51
N SER A 83 2.84 -5.27 6.42
CA SER A 83 1.93 -4.52 5.54
C SER A 83 0.99 -5.44 4.79
N TYR A 84 1.49 -6.60 4.33
CA TYR A 84 0.65 -7.59 3.67
C TYR A 84 -0.46 -8.05 4.60
N GLU A 85 -0.10 -8.48 5.82
CA GLU A 85 -1.06 -8.89 6.85
C GLU A 85 -2.08 -7.79 7.17
N THR A 86 -1.60 -6.55 7.35
CA THR A 86 -2.45 -5.39 7.62
C THR A 86 -3.47 -5.15 6.50
N LEU A 87 -3.03 -5.17 5.25
CA LEU A 87 -3.90 -4.96 4.09
C LEU A 87 -4.91 -6.10 3.95
N THR A 88 -4.49 -7.36 4.11
CA THR A 88 -5.36 -8.52 3.87
C THR A 88 -6.22 -8.94 5.06
N ALA A 89 -6.09 -8.30 6.24
CA ALA A 89 -6.79 -8.69 7.47
C ALA A 89 -8.33 -8.74 7.35
N LYS A 90 -8.92 -8.00 6.39
CA LYS A 90 -10.36 -7.95 6.14
C LYS A 90 -10.88 -9.00 5.15
N LEU A 91 -9.98 -9.78 4.54
CA LEU A 91 -10.34 -10.86 3.62
C LEU A 91 -10.67 -12.10 4.47
N ASN A 92 -11.96 -12.44 4.56
CA ASN A 92 -12.44 -13.64 5.27
C ASN A 92 -12.24 -14.91 4.44
#